data_AF-A0A949X2X9-F1
#
_entry.id   AF-A0A949X2X9-F1
#
_cell.length_a   1.000
_cell.length_b   1.000
_cell.length_c   1.000
_cell.angle_alpha   90.00
_cell.angle_beta   90.00
_cell.angle_gamma   90.00
#
_symmetry.space_group_name_H-M   'P 1'
#
loop_
_entity.id
_entity.type
_entity.pdbx_description
1 polymer ?
#
loop_
_entity_poly.entity_id
_entity_poly.type
_entity_poly.pdbx_seq_one_letter_code
_entity_poly.pdbx_strand_id
1 'polypeptide(L)'
;MFSMPDWMLDQRDQANIRDDMADVRSASIGATVPGGHPTAHLAFYFGREFPRLTSVSEVASFVEARIAERADYIKLIIDDGSALGVALPMLTGELTQAIVHEAHRRHKMAVAHVMTAEGARQAVDAGVDGLVHVFMDRSPEPPLIDAITRSGAFVVSTISTLVILG
;
A
#
# COMPACT_ATOMS: atom_id res chain seq x y z
N MET A 1 7.08 -0.06 -2.24
CA MET A 1 6.93 1.35 -1.81
C MET A 1 6.09 2.09 -2.84
N PHE A 2 5.43 3.17 -2.43
CA PHE A 2 4.79 4.10 -3.36
C PHE A 2 5.72 5.33 -3.48
N SER A 3 5.72 6.02 -4.61
CA SER A 3 6.57 7.18 -4.92
C SER A 3 5.84 8.17 -5.79
N MET A 4 6.33 9.41 -5.86
CA MET A 4 5.88 10.34 -6.88
C MET A 4 6.40 9.88 -8.26
N PRO A 5 5.57 9.83 -9.31
CA PRO A 5 6.03 9.50 -10.66
C PRO A 5 7.27 10.30 -11.07
N ASP A 6 7.21 11.62 -10.95
CA ASP A 6 8.26 12.52 -11.43
C ASP A 6 9.63 12.32 -10.76
N TRP A 7 9.66 11.73 -9.56
CA TRP A 7 10.91 11.46 -8.85
C TRP A 7 11.47 10.06 -9.15
N MET A 8 10.60 9.15 -9.56
CA MET A 8 10.97 7.76 -9.82
C MET A 8 11.47 7.53 -11.24
N LEU A 9 10.85 8.18 -12.25
CA LEU A 9 11.05 7.81 -13.64
C LEU A 9 12.51 7.93 -14.08
N ASP A 10 13.19 9.02 -13.73
CA ASP A 10 14.62 9.20 -14.04
C ASP A 10 15.48 8.14 -13.35
N GLN A 11 15.29 7.91 -12.04
CA GLN A 11 16.04 6.88 -11.30
C GLN A 11 15.85 5.49 -11.90
N ARG A 12 14.63 5.18 -12.35
CA ARG A 12 14.31 3.91 -13.00
C ARG A 12 14.99 3.79 -14.36
N ASP A 13 14.94 4.84 -15.17
CA ASP A 13 15.54 4.83 -16.49
C ASP A 13 17.08 4.72 -16.39
N GLN A 14 17.69 5.32 -15.37
CA GLN A 14 19.11 5.10 -15.03
C GLN A 14 19.40 3.66 -14.59
N ALA A 15 18.59 3.09 -13.70
CA ALA A 15 18.77 1.72 -13.21
C ALA A 15 18.61 0.67 -14.33
N ASN A 16 17.82 0.95 -15.36
CA ASN A 16 17.64 0.03 -16.50
C ASN A 16 18.88 -0.09 -17.40
N ILE A 17 19.79 0.89 -17.37
CA ILE A 17 20.96 0.94 -18.26
C ILE A 17 22.30 0.80 -17.53
N ARG A 18 22.29 0.85 -16.19
CA ARG A 18 23.48 0.80 -15.33
C ARG A 18 23.48 -0.47 -14.50
N ASP A 19 24.64 -1.08 -14.34
CA ASP A 19 24.87 -2.27 -13.51
C ASP A 19 25.36 -1.96 -12.08
N ASP A 20 25.60 -0.67 -11.79
CA ASP A 20 25.99 -0.17 -10.46
C ASP A 20 24.82 0.42 -9.66
N MET A 21 23.59 0.17 -10.10
CA MET A 21 22.35 0.61 -9.45
C MET A 21 21.42 -0.57 -9.22
N ALA A 22 20.66 -0.52 -8.12
CA ALA A 22 19.58 -1.47 -7.89
C ALA A 22 18.36 -1.15 -8.78
N ASP A 23 17.61 -2.19 -9.15
CA ASP A 23 16.31 -2.03 -9.81
C ASP A 23 15.36 -1.15 -9.00
N VAL A 24 14.69 -0.23 -9.69
CA VAL A 24 13.66 0.63 -9.08
C VAL A 24 12.27 0.10 -9.44
N ARG A 25 11.51 -0.33 -8.43
CA ARG A 25 10.12 -0.78 -8.56
C ARG A 25 9.18 0.03 -7.66
N SER A 26 8.06 0.50 -8.20
CA SER A 26 7.11 1.31 -7.44
C SER A 26 5.66 1.07 -7.78
N ALA A 27 4.79 1.44 -6.84
CA ALA A 27 3.35 1.54 -7.07
C ALA A 27 2.89 2.87 -7.67
N SER A 28 3.80 3.80 -7.94
CA SER A 28 3.45 5.22 -8.04
C SER A 28 2.70 5.63 -6.77
N ILE A 29 1.44 6.07 -6.84
CA ILE A 29 0.67 6.57 -5.71
C ILE A 29 -0.13 5.43 -5.05
N GLY A 30 -0.11 5.36 -3.72
CA GLY A 30 -0.94 4.41 -2.96
C GLY A 30 -2.41 4.83 -2.90
N ALA A 31 -3.31 3.85 -3.00
CA ALA A 31 -4.74 4.03 -2.82
C ALA A 31 -5.08 4.29 -1.35
N THR A 32 -5.81 5.36 -1.10
CA THR A 32 -6.31 5.76 0.22
C THR A 32 -7.64 6.51 0.07
N VAL A 33 -8.23 6.92 1.19
CA VAL A 33 -9.51 7.64 1.28
C VAL A 33 -9.30 9.11 1.69
N PRO A 34 -10.28 10.01 1.52
CA PRO A 34 -10.18 11.38 2.06
C PRO A 34 -9.78 11.40 3.54
N GLY A 35 -8.70 12.12 3.85
CA GLY A 35 -8.18 12.23 5.22
C GLY A 35 -7.43 11.00 5.74
N GLY A 36 -7.37 9.90 4.99
CA GLY A 36 -6.68 8.68 5.39
C GLY A 36 -5.16 8.78 5.29
N HIS A 37 -4.44 7.83 5.88
CA HIS A 37 -2.99 7.78 5.78
C HIS A 37 -2.55 7.66 4.29
N PRO A 38 -1.47 8.35 3.84
CA PRO A 38 -0.63 9.31 4.54
C PRO A 38 -1.02 10.78 4.26
N THR A 39 -2.28 11.03 3.85
CA THR A 39 -2.74 12.31 3.26
C THR A 39 -2.38 13.53 4.12
N ALA A 40 -2.56 13.47 5.44
CA ALA A 40 -2.23 14.58 6.34
C ALA A 40 -0.72 14.92 6.36
N HIS A 41 0.14 13.89 6.41
CA HIS A 41 1.59 14.09 6.38
C HIS A 41 2.03 14.62 5.00
N LEU A 42 1.47 14.08 3.92
CA LEU A 42 1.91 14.44 2.57
C LEU A 42 1.45 15.84 2.15
N ALA A 43 0.24 16.25 2.50
CA ALA A 43 -0.22 17.61 2.27
C ALA A 43 0.68 18.62 3.00
N PHE A 44 1.07 18.30 4.24
CA PHE A 44 1.99 19.12 5.03
C PHE A 44 3.38 19.24 4.40
N TYR A 45 3.99 18.14 3.93
CA TYR A 45 5.34 18.16 3.38
C TYR A 45 5.43 18.58 1.91
N PHE A 46 4.39 18.33 1.11
CA PHE A 46 4.47 18.43 -0.35
C PHE A 46 3.44 19.39 -0.97
N GLY A 47 2.53 19.97 -0.18
CA GLY A 47 1.59 21.00 -0.65
C GLY A 47 0.61 20.54 -1.73
N ARG A 48 0.39 19.23 -1.86
CA ARG A 48 -0.49 18.62 -2.87
C ARG A 48 -1.40 17.56 -2.26
N GLU A 49 -2.67 17.55 -2.67
CA GLU A 49 -3.56 16.43 -2.37
C GLU A 49 -3.14 15.20 -3.18
N PHE A 50 -3.17 14.04 -2.54
CA PHE A 50 -2.95 12.77 -3.20
C PHE A 50 -4.25 12.27 -3.86
N PRO A 51 -4.17 11.64 -5.04
CA PRO A 51 -5.26 10.83 -5.57
C PRO A 51 -5.82 9.90 -4.48
N ARG A 52 -7.14 9.95 -4.31
CA ARG A 52 -7.89 9.25 -3.28
C ARG A 52 -9.17 8.65 -3.87
N LEU A 53 -9.71 7.65 -3.20
CA LEU A 53 -10.95 6.98 -3.57
C LEU A 53 -12.05 7.35 -2.59
N THR A 54 -13.22 7.68 -3.12
CA THR A 54 -14.46 7.91 -2.35
C THR A 54 -15.50 6.83 -2.62
N SER A 55 -15.36 6.06 -3.71
CA SER A 55 -16.30 5.01 -4.11
C SER A 55 -15.65 3.93 -4.98
N VAL A 56 -16.29 2.75 -5.03
CA VAL A 56 -15.84 1.62 -5.87
C VAL A 56 -15.82 1.97 -7.36
N SER A 57 -16.71 2.84 -7.83
CA SER A 57 -16.75 3.25 -9.24
C SER A 57 -15.49 3.98 -9.71
N GLU A 58 -14.70 4.54 -8.80
CA GLU A 58 -13.45 5.26 -9.10
C GLU A 58 -12.24 4.32 -9.19
N VAL A 59 -12.37 3.06 -8.78
CA VAL A 59 -11.24 2.12 -8.67
C VAL A 59 -10.59 1.86 -10.03
N ALA A 60 -11.39 1.64 -11.08
CA ALA A 60 -10.88 1.34 -12.41
C ALA A 60 -10.02 2.49 -12.97
N SER A 61 -10.50 3.73 -12.86
CA SER A 61 -9.74 4.90 -13.32
C SER A 61 -8.52 5.17 -12.45
N PHE A 62 -8.60 4.92 -11.14
CA PHE A 62 -7.45 5.02 -10.25
C PHE A 62 -6.35 4.03 -10.65
N VAL A 63 -6.68 2.76 -10.85
CA VAL A 63 -5.69 1.72 -11.25
C VAL A 63 -5.11 2.01 -12.62
N GLU A 64 -5.93 2.43 -13.59
CA GLU A 64 -5.45 2.83 -14.92
C GLU A 64 -4.43 3.96 -14.82
N ALA A 65 -4.69 4.98 -14.00
CA ALA A 65 -3.76 6.09 -13.81
C ALA A 65 -2.41 5.62 -13.26
N ARG A 66 -2.39 4.67 -12.30
CA ARG A 66 -1.12 4.11 -11.79
C ARG A 66 -0.36 3.36 -12.89
N ILE A 67 -1.07 2.62 -13.74
CA ILE A 67 -0.46 1.90 -14.86
C ILE A 67 0.13 2.88 -15.88
N ALA A 68 -0.60 3.95 -16.22
CA ALA A 68 -0.11 5.02 -17.09
C ALA A 68 1.13 5.72 -16.50
N GLU A 69 1.21 5.82 -15.17
CA GLU A 69 2.39 6.32 -14.43
C GLU A 69 3.54 5.28 -14.33
N ARG A 70 3.46 4.17 -15.07
CA ARG A 70 4.44 3.07 -15.09
C ARG A 70 4.55 2.30 -13.77
N ALA A 71 3.50 2.22 -12.96
CA ALA A 71 3.50 1.41 -11.73
C ALA A 71 3.72 -0.09 -12.03
N ASP A 72 4.58 -0.71 -11.21
CA ASP A 72 4.89 -2.14 -11.26
C ASP A 72 3.83 -3.00 -10.57
N TYR A 73 3.21 -2.43 -9.53
CA TYR A 73 2.17 -3.04 -8.70
C TYR A 73 1.22 -1.95 -8.20
N ILE A 74 0.10 -2.32 -7.61
CA ILE A 74 -0.86 -1.39 -6.99
C ILE A 74 -0.68 -1.45 -5.47
N LYS A 75 -0.58 -0.29 -4.83
CA LYS A 75 -0.42 -0.17 -3.38
C LYS A 75 -1.73 0.26 -2.75
N LEU A 76 -2.15 -0.46 -1.71
CA LEU A 76 -3.25 -0.07 -0.82
C LEU A 76 -2.67 0.44 0.50
N ILE A 77 -3.30 1.46 1.07
CA ILE A 77 -3.00 1.97 2.41
C ILE A 77 -4.17 1.62 3.32
N ILE A 78 -3.99 0.56 4.11
CA ILE A 78 -5.00 0.03 5.04
C ILE A 78 -4.47 0.27 6.45
N ASP A 79 -4.59 1.53 6.87
CA ASP A 79 -4.14 1.99 8.17
C ASP A 79 -5.06 3.12 8.67
N ASP A 80 -5.63 2.90 9.85
CA ASP A 80 -6.44 3.88 10.59
C ASP A 80 -5.59 4.74 11.53
N GLY A 81 -4.27 4.50 11.59
CA GLY A 81 -3.30 5.21 12.40
C GLY A 81 -3.37 4.89 13.90
N SER A 82 -4.25 3.97 14.33
CA SER A 82 -4.42 3.62 15.74
C SER A 82 -3.14 3.02 16.36
N ALA A 83 -2.36 2.29 15.56
CA ALA A 83 -1.05 1.78 15.94
C ALA A 83 -0.03 2.89 16.32
N LEU A 84 -0.28 4.14 15.90
CA LEU A 84 0.53 5.31 16.20
C LEU A 84 -0.22 6.33 17.09
N GLY A 85 -1.34 5.93 17.69
CA GLY A 85 -2.10 6.76 18.63
C GLY A 85 -2.94 7.88 17.98
N VAL A 86 -3.23 7.78 16.69
CA VAL A 86 -4.16 8.69 15.99
C VAL A 86 -5.38 7.93 15.47
N ALA A 87 -6.39 8.66 14.99
CA ALA A 87 -7.58 8.08 14.38
C ALA A 87 -7.81 8.72 13.01
N LEU A 88 -7.66 7.94 11.95
CA LEU A 88 -7.78 8.37 10.56
C LEU A 88 -8.82 7.51 9.83
N PRO A 89 -9.52 8.07 8.82
CA PRO A 89 -10.29 7.27 7.89
C PRO A 89 -9.41 6.24 7.16
N MET A 90 -9.96 5.06 6.93
CA MET A 90 -9.26 3.94 6.27
C MET A 90 -10.10 3.41 5.10
N LEU A 91 -9.46 2.72 4.15
CA LEU A 91 -10.16 1.96 3.11
C LEU A 91 -11.14 0.96 3.75
N THR A 92 -12.37 0.90 3.23
CA THR A 92 -13.35 -0.13 3.60
C THR A 92 -12.96 -1.49 3.01
N GLY A 93 -13.51 -2.57 3.56
CA GLY A 93 -13.34 -3.91 2.97
C GLY A 93 -13.81 -3.98 1.51
N GLU A 94 -14.93 -3.32 1.18
CA GLU A 94 -15.47 -3.26 -0.19
C GLU A 94 -14.51 -2.57 -1.16
N LEU A 95 -13.98 -1.39 -0.79
CA LEU A 95 -12.98 -0.69 -1.61
C LEU A 95 -11.71 -1.53 -1.74
N THR A 96 -11.27 -2.18 -0.66
CA THR A 96 -10.07 -3.03 -0.66
C THR A 96 -10.21 -4.17 -1.65
N GLN A 97 -11.32 -4.91 -1.61
CA GLN A 97 -11.61 -6.00 -2.54
C GLN A 97 -11.69 -5.52 -3.99
N ALA A 98 -12.35 -4.39 -4.23
CA ALA A 98 -12.46 -3.82 -5.58
C ALA A 98 -11.09 -3.44 -6.16
N ILE A 99 -10.21 -2.83 -5.35
CA ILE A 99 -8.85 -2.45 -5.78
C ILE A 99 -8.02 -3.69 -6.09
N VAL A 100 -8.04 -4.71 -5.23
CA VAL A 100 -7.30 -5.97 -5.47
C VAL A 100 -7.77 -6.66 -6.74
N HIS A 101 -9.09 -6.81 -6.90
CA HIS A 101 -9.67 -7.40 -8.12
C HIS A 101 -9.25 -6.62 -9.37
N GLU A 102 -9.37 -5.30 -9.37
CA GLU A 102 -8.98 -4.51 -10.53
C GLU A 102 -7.47 -4.59 -10.82
N ALA A 103 -6.61 -4.59 -9.79
CA ALA A 103 -5.18 -4.80 -9.96
C ALA A 103 -4.88 -6.15 -10.65
N HIS A 104 -5.47 -7.24 -10.14
CA HIS A 104 -5.31 -8.57 -10.71
C HIS A 104 -5.85 -8.68 -12.14
N ARG A 105 -7.00 -8.05 -12.43
CA ARG A 105 -7.58 -7.97 -13.78
C ARG A 105 -6.65 -7.28 -14.77
N ARG A 106 -5.81 -6.36 -14.29
CA ARG A 106 -4.77 -5.67 -15.06
C ARG A 106 -3.40 -6.34 -14.99
N HIS A 107 -3.34 -7.58 -14.49
CA HIS A 107 -2.11 -8.36 -14.33
C HIS A 107 -1.06 -7.64 -13.48
N LYS A 108 -1.50 -6.90 -12.45
CA LYS A 108 -0.65 -6.24 -11.46
C LYS A 108 -0.85 -6.90 -10.10
N MET A 109 0.23 -7.01 -9.35
CA MET A 109 0.14 -7.39 -7.94
C MET A 109 -0.50 -6.25 -7.14
N ALA A 110 -1.23 -6.59 -6.08
CA ALA A 110 -1.75 -5.69 -5.08
C ALA A 110 -1.01 -5.91 -3.76
N VAL A 111 -0.42 -4.86 -3.19
CA VAL A 111 0.29 -4.93 -1.90
C VAL A 111 -0.30 -3.93 -0.92
N ALA A 112 -0.43 -4.30 0.35
CA ALA A 112 -1.04 -3.45 1.38
C ALA A 112 0.01 -2.91 2.36
N HIS A 113 -0.09 -1.64 2.72
CA HIS A 113 0.51 -1.11 3.94
C HIS A 113 -0.48 -1.41 5.07
N VAL A 114 0.00 -2.02 6.15
CA VAL A 114 -0.79 -2.36 7.34
C VAL A 114 0.03 -2.11 8.59
N MET A 115 -0.59 -1.53 9.62
CA MET A 115 0.02 -1.37 10.95
C MET A 115 -0.80 -1.99 12.08
N THR A 116 -2.03 -2.42 11.79
CA THR A 116 -2.94 -3.08 12.73
C THR A 116 -3.26 -4.49 12.30
N ALA A 117 -3.58 -5.35 13.27
CA ALA A 117 -3.96 -6.73 13.01
C ALA A 117 -5.29 -6.83 12.23
N GLU A 118 -6.18 -5.86 12.43
CA GLU A 118 -7.42 -5.74 11.67
C GLU A 118 -7.15 -5.35 10.22
N GLY A 119 -6.28 -4.36 9.98
CA GLY A 119 -5.87 -3.99 8.62
C GLY A 119 -5.20 -5.15 7.89
N ALA A 120 -4.35 -5.92 8.59
CA ALA A 120 -3.74 -7.14 8.04
C ALA A 120 -4.80 -8.20 7.68
N ARG A 121 -5.81 -8.42 8.53
CA ARG A 121 -6.92 -9.33 8.26
C ARG A 121 -7.70 -8.89 7.02
N GLN A 122 -8.13 -7.64 6.96
CA GLN A 122 -8.86 -7.07 5.83
C GLN A 122 -8.09 -7.23 4.52
N ALA A 123 -6.78 -6.96 4.53
CA ALA A 123 -5.91 -7.12 3.36
C ALA A 123 -5.84 -8.57 2.88
N VAL A 124 -5.61 -9.51 3.81
CA VAL A 124 -5.53 -10.95 3.52
C VAL A 124 -6.85 -11.48 2.97
N ASP A 125 -7.97 -11.11 3.59
CA ASP A 125 -9.30 -11.54 3.16
C ASP A 125 -9.67 -10.97 1.78
N ALA A 126 -9.11 -9.82 1.41
CA ALA A 126 -9.25 -9.25 0.06
C ALA A 126 -8.33 -9.88 -1.00
N GLY A 127 -7.38 -10.74 -0.60
CA GLY A 127 -6.49 -11.45 -1.51
C GLY A 127 -5.27 -10.65 -1.99
N VAL A 128 -4.73 -9.75 -1.16
CA VAL A 128 -3.48 -9.05 -1.51
C VAL A 128 -2.32 -10.04 -1.71
N ASP A 129 -1.42 -9.72 -2.63
CA ASP A 129 -0.21 -10.50 -2.91
C ASP A 129 0.88 -10.29 -1.85
N GLY A 130 0.84 -9.17 -1.12
CA GLY A 130 1.82 -8.90 -0.09
C GLY A 130 1.43 -7.87 0.95
N LEU A 131 1.91 -8.08 2.17
CA LEU A 131 1.84 -7.13 3.27
C LEU A 131 3.17 -6.38 3.39
N VAL A 132 3.07 -5.08 3.60
CA VAL A 132 4.22 -4.19 3.84
C VAL A 132 4.06 -3.60 5.22
N HIS A 133 5.15 -3.68 5.98
CA HIS A 133 5.21 -3.65 7.43
C HIS A 133 4.65 -4.94 8.06
N VAL A 134 4.60 -4.93 9.39
CA VAL A 134 3.86 -5.89 10.21
C VAL A 134 2.92 -5.11 11.09
N PHE A 135 1.83 -5.75 11.54
CA PHE A 135 1.01 -5.14 12.56
C PHE A 135 1.76 -5.07 13.89
N MET A 136 1.51 -4.02 14.66
CA MET A 136 2.20 -3.74 15.92
C MET A 136 1.27 -3.26 17.04
N ASP A 137 -0.03 -3.17 16.76
CA ASP A 137 -1.09 -2.81 17.70
C ASP A 137 -1.35 -3.88 18.77
N ARG A 138 -0.99 -5.14 18.49
CA ARG A 138 -1.10 -6.25 19.44
C ARG A 138 -0.12 -7.38 19.14
N SER A 139 0.01 -8.29 20.10
CA SER A 139 0.77 -9.53 19.90
C SER A 139 0.18 -10.38 18.78
N PRO A 140 1.00 -11.04 17.95
CA PRO A 140 0.52 -11.90 16.89
C PRO A 140 -0.14 -13.17 17.44
N GLU A 141 -1.33 -13.47 16.95
CA GLU A 141 -2.10 -14.66 17.35
C GLU A 141 -2.11 -15.72 16.24
N PRO A 142 -2.05 -17.03 16.57
CA PRO A 142 -1.98 -18.10 15.58
C PRO A 142 -3.03 -18.03 14.45
N PRO A 143 -4.32 -17.71 14.70
CA PRO A 143 -5.32 -17.64 13.64
C PRO A 143 -5.06 -16.60 12.55
N LEU A 144 -4.37 -15.49 12.87
CA LEU A 144 -3.98 -14.47 11.88
C LEU A 144 -2.71 -14.86 11.15
N ILE A 145 -1.70 -15.38 11.86
CA ILE A 145 -0.47 -15.91 11.25
C ILE A 145 -0.81 -17.01 10.23
N ASP A 146 -1.69 -17.93 10.60
CA ASP A 146 -2.14 -19.03 9.75
C ASP A 146 -2.88 -18.53 8.51
N ALA A 147 -3.68 -17.46 8.64
CA ALA A 147 -4.40 -16.89 7.52
C ALA A 147 -3.46 -16.19 6.53
N ILE A 148 -2.49 -15.41 7.04
CA ILE A 148 -1.43 -14.81 6.21
C ILE A 148 -0.64 -15.90 5.50
N THR A 149 -0.29 -16.98 6.20
CA THR A 149 0.46 -18.09 5.61
C THR A 149 -0.34 -18.78 4.50
N ARG A 150 -1.62 -19.06 4.74
CA ARG A 150 -2.49 -19.74 3.76
C ARG A 150 -2.85 -18.89 2.54
N SER A 151 -2.85 -17.56 2.67
CA SER A 151 -3.13 -16.70 1.52
C SER A 151 -2.01 -16.68 0.48
N GLY A 152 -0.80 -17.09 0.87
CA GLY A 152 0.39 -17.02 0.03
C GLY A 152 0.97 -15.61 -0.11
N ALA A 153 0.45 -14.64 0.66
CA ALA A 153 0.95 -13.28 0.65
C ALA A 153 2.38 -13.22 1.23
N PHE A 154 3.30 -12.55 0.55
CA PHE A 154 4.61 -12.27 1.13
C PHE A 154 4.53 -11.15 2.17
N VAL A 155 5.50 -11.09 3.10
CA VAL A 155 5.55 -10.06 4.14
C VAL A 155 6.87 -9.31 4.08
N VAL A 156 6.81 -7.99 3.92
CA VAL A 156 7.96 -7.07 4.00
C VAL A 156 7.95 -6.40 5.36
N SER A 157 8.71 -6.93 6.31
CA SER A 157 8.53 -6.60 7.73
C SER A 157 8.95 -5.17 8.11
N THR A 158 9.96 -4.59 7.45
CA THR A 158 10.52 -3.24 7.74
C THR A 158 10.85 -2.99 9.23
N ILE A 159 11.17 -4.05 9.99
CA ILE A 159 11.38 -3.98 11.45
C ILE A 159 12.45 -2.95 11.83
N SER A 160 13.48 -2.77 10.99
CA SER A 160 14.52 -1.76 11.19
C SER A 160 13.96 -0.32 11.28
N THR A 161 12.83 -0.04 10.63
CA THR A 161 12.16 1.26 10.70
C THR A 161 11.16 1.31 11.85
N LEU A 162 10.41 0.23 12.09
CA LEU A 162 9.37 0.19 13.11
C LEU A 162 9.91 0.22 14.55
N VAL A 163 11.06 -0.41 14.81
CA VAL A 163 11.69 -0.45 16.15
C VAL A 163 12.19 0.93 16.59
N ILE A 164 12.37 1.89 15.68
CA ILE A 164 12.79 3.26 16.00
C ILE A 164 11.60 4.12 16.50
N LEU A 165 10.36 3.66 16.28
CA LEU A 165 9.14 4.40 16.63
C LEU A 165 8.49 3.98 17.97
N GLY A 166 9.02 2.94 18.62
CA GLY A 166 8.59 2.47 19.95
C GLY A 166 9.59 2.81 21.04
#